data_AF-A0A4R2GYL4-F1
#
_entry.id   AF-A0A4R2GYL4-F1
#
_cell.length_a   1.000
_cell.length_b   1.000
_cell.length_c   1.000
_cell.angle_alpha   90.00
_cell.angle_beta   90.00
_cell.angle_gamma   90.00
#
_symmetry.space_group_name_H-M   'P 1'
#
loop_
_entity.id
_entity.type
_entity.pdbx_description
1 polymer ?
#
loop_
_entity_poly.entity_id
_entity_poly.type
_entity_poly.pdbx_seq_one_letter_code
_entity_poly.pdbx_strand_id
1 'polypeptide(L)'
;MSGSTWAAKVSAAGFSSVRAMALISQTSTYDTVLATTRGGALYSVHVPTAGGFKPGVKLVRAAGSRWEKPINLVAERCGQYGTLLVGIDRNGQNAEMFAIGHVNGTATVINELHWVDAEFADPAYFRMTGRPDLTPPLNGE
;
A
#
# COMPACT_ATOMS: atom_id res chain seq x y z
N MET A 1 -32.03 -3.79 -9.79
CA MET A 1 -30.56 -3.59 -9.68
C MET A 1 -29.91 -4.92 -10.04
N SER A 2 -29.36 -5.03 -11.25
CA SER A 2 -28.66 -6.26 -11.69
C SER A 2 -27.28 -6.25 -11.05
N GLY A 3 -27.07 -7.07 -10.02
CA GLY A 3 -25.77 -7.24 -9.39
C GLY A 3 -24.79 -7.79 -10.40
N SER A 4 -23.84 -6.97 -10.83
CA SER A 4 -22.73 -7.38 -11.68
C SER A 4 -21.99 -8.53 -11.00
N THR A 5 -21.98 -9.69 -11.66
CA THR A 5 -21.17 -10.84 -11.29
C THR A 5 -19.72 -10.42 -11.21
N TRP A 6 -19.08 -10.62 -10.06
CA TRP A 6 -17.63 -10.49 -9.92
C TRP A 6 -16.97 -11.40 -10.95
N ALA A 7 -16.30 -10.79 -11.94
CA ALA A 7 -15.54 -11.52 -12.95
C ALA A 7 -14.06 -11.25 -12.71
N ALA A 8 -13.30 -12.31 -12.38
CA ALA A 8 -11.85 -12.25 -12.36
C ALA A 8 -11.36 -12.03 -13.80
N LYS A 9 -10.99 -10.79 -14.14
CA LYS A 9 -10.57 -10.45 -15.50
C LYS A 9 -9.24 -11.10 -15.88
N VAL A 10 -8.27 -11.12 -14.95
CA VAL A 10 -6.93 -11.72 -15.11
C VAL A 10 -6.36 -12.04 -13.72
N SER A 11 -5.48 -13.04 -13.62
CA SER A 11 -4.66 -13.32 -12.42
C SER A 11 -3.17 -13.15 -12.74
N ALA A 12 -2.40 -12.52 -11.85
CA ALA A 12 -0.95 -12.47 -11.92
C ALA A 12 -0.33 -13.34 -10.80
N ALA A 13 0.54 -14.29 -11.18
CA ALA A 13 1.31 -15.07 -10.21
C ALA A 13 2.48 -14.23 -9.63
N GLY A 14 3.11 -14.71 -8.55
CA GLY A 14 4.33 -14.08 -7.99
C GLY A 14 4.14 -13.28 -6.70
N PHE A 15 2.93 -13.24 -6.14
CA PHE A 15 2.66 -12.59 -4.85
C PHE A 15 2.90 -13.49 -3.63
N SER A 16 3.48 -14.69 -3.82
CA SER A 16 3.70 -15.64 -2.73
C SER A 16 4.64 -15.11 -1.66
N SER A 17 5.52 -14.16 -1.97
CA SER A 17 6.42 -13.52 -1.00
C SER A 17 5.77 -12.34 -0.27
N VAL A 18 4.62 -11.86 -0.73
CA VAL A 18 3.97 -10.68 -0.16
C VAL A 18 3.40 -10.99 1.22
N ARG A 19 3.61 -10.04 2.13
CA ARG A 19 3.15 -10.08 3.51
C ARG A 19 1.98 -9.14 3.73
N ALA A 20 2.12 -7.88 3.32
CA ALA A 20 1.08 -6.87 3.41
C ALA A 20 1.15 -5.91 2.21
N MET A 21 0.01 -5.31 1.83
CA MET A 21 -0.07 -4.33 0.75
C MET A 21 -1.01 -3.18 1.12
N ALA A 22 -0.71 -1.99 0.65
CA ALA A 22 -1.62 -0.84 0.71
C ALA A 22 -1.64 -0.12 -0.65
N LEU A 23 -2.86 0.22 -1.10
CA LEU A 23 -3.07 1.05 -2.29
C LEU A 23 -2.68 2.49 -1.96
N ILE A 24 -1.76 3.05 -2.75
CA ILE A 24 -1.27 4.41 -2.57
C ILE A 24 -1.69 5.33 -3.70
N SER A 25 -2.08 4.78 -4.86
CA SER A 25 -2.46 5.60 -6.00
C SER A 25 -3.41 4.87 -6.94
N GLN A 26 -4.32 5.61 -7.56
CA GLN A 26 -5.25 5.15 -8.59
C GLN A 26 -5.44 6.23 -9.65
N THR A 27 -5.26 5.84 -10.90
CA THR A 27 -5.54 6.67 -12.07
C THR A 27 -6.42 5.91 -13.05
N SER A 28 -6.76 6.56 -14.17
CA SER A 28 -7.51 5.91 -15.25
C SER A 28 -6.79 4.69 -15.85
N THR A 29 -5.46 4.61 -15.74
CA THR A 29 -4.66 3.59 -16.43
C THR A 29 -3.87 2.68 -15.50
N TYR A 30 -3.77 3.00 -14.21
CA TYR A 30 -3.02 2.20 -13.25
C TYR A 30 -3.49 2.36 -11.80
N ASP A 31 -3.25 1.31 -11.02
CA ASP A 31 -3.21 1.34 -9.56
C ASP A 31 -1.76 1.15 -9.11
N THR A 32 -1.31 1.88 -8.10
CA THR A 32 -0.01 1.64 -7.46
C THR A 32 -0.20 1.25 -6.01
N VAL A 33 0.42 0.15 -5.62
CA VAL A 33 0.44 -0.35 -4.24
C VAL A 33 1.86 -0.36 -3.70
N LEU A 34 2.01 -0.13 -2.39
CA LEU A 34 3.20 -0.49 -1.64
C LEU A 34 3.02 -1.88 -1.05
N ALA A 35 4.06 -2.71 -1.12
CA ALA A 35 4.02 -4.10 -0.69
C ALA A 35 5.25 -4.45 0.16
N THR A 36 5.02 -5.03 1.33
CA THR A 36 6.09 -5.66 2.12
C THR A 36 6.20 -7.13 1.77
N THR A 37 7.40 -7.67 1.82
CA THR A 37 7.65 -9.11 1.63
C THR A 37 7.94 -9.80 2.97
N ARG A 38 7.77 -11.11 3.01
CA ARG A 38 8.19 -11.94 4.16
C ARG A 38 9.70 -11.91 4.40
N GLY A 39 10.49 -11.51 3.39
CA GLY A 39 11.93 -11.25 3.52
C GLY A 39 12.27 -9.83 3.99
N GLY A 40 11.27 -9.03 4.37
CA GLY A 40 11.48 -7.70 4.95
C GLY A 40 11.89 -6.60 3.98
N ALA A 41 11.53 -6.71 2.70
CA ALA A 41 11.75 -5.64 1.72
C ALA A 41 10.44 -4.89 1.41
N LEU A 42 10.57 -3.61 1.01
CA LEU A 42 9.46 -2.79 0.54
C LEU A 42 9.54 -2.61 -0.98
N TYR A 43 8.44 -2.87 -1.66
CA TYR A 43 8.30 -2.69 -3.09
C TYR A 43 7.14 -1.74 -3.41
N SER A 44 7.22 -1.13 -4.59
CA SER A 44 6.08 -0.55 -5.27
C SER A 44 5.69 -1.44 -6.43
N VAL A 45 4.39 -1.63 -6.61
CA VAL A 45 3.82 -2.41 -7.70
C VAL A 45 2.81 -1.54 -8.41
N HIS A 46 3.11 -1.25 -9.67
CA HIS A 46 2.27 -0.50 -10.58
C HIS A 46 1.51 -1.47 -11.48
N VAL A 47 0.19 -1.53 -11.31
CA VAL A 47 -0.71 -2.48 -11.96
C VAL A 47 -1.56 -1.75 -12.98
N PRO A 48 -1.39 -2.03 -14.29
CA PRO A 48 -2.27 -1.47 -15.31
C PRO A 48 -3.73 -1.88 -15.07
N THR A 49 -4.67 -0.94 -15.21
CA THR A 49 -6.12 -1.20 -15.05
C THR A 49 -6.75 -1.85 -16.29
N ALA A 50 -6.06 -1.79 -17.45
CA ALA A 50 -6.50 -2.35 -18.71
C ALA A 50 -5.31 -2.80 -19.59
N GLY A 51 -5.59 -3.61 -20.62
CA GLY A 51 -4.59 -4.13 -21.55
C GLY A 51 -3.86 -5.38 -21.03
N GLY A 52 -2.65 -5.62 -21.55
CA GLY A 52 -1.82 -6.74 -21.08
C GLY A 52 -1.36 -6.48 -19.65
N PHE A 53 -1.97 -7.17 -18.67
CA PHE A 53 -1.66 -7.13 -17.23
C PHE A 53 -0.19 -7.49 -16.96
N LYS A 54 0.71 -6.52 -17.13
CA LYS A 54 2.14 -6.64 -16.87
C LYS A 54 2.52 -5.64 -15.77
N PRO A 55 2.43 -6.04 -14.49
CA PRO A 55 2.77 -5.15 -13.40
C PRO A 55 4.23 -4.72 -13.43
N GLY A 56 4.49 -3.43 -13.21
CA GLY A 56 5.82 -2.88 -12.98
C GLY A 56 6.17 -2.98 -11.51
N VAL A 57 7.26 -3.66 -11.16
CA VAL A 57 7.70 -3.82 -9.76
C VAL A 57 9.02 -3.10 -9.55
N LYS A 58 9.09 -2.22 -8.55
CA LYS A 58 10.33 -1.52 -8.18
C LYS A 58 10.63 -1.69 -6.69
N LEU A 59 11.88 -2.03 -6.39
CA LEU A 59 12.38 -2.04 -5.01
C LEU A 59 12.41 -0.61 -4.47
N VAL A 60 11.78 -0.38 -3.32
CA VAL A 60 11.77 0.90 -2.61
C VAL A 60 12.79 0.89 -1.47
N ARG A 61 12.83 -0.20 -0.70
CA ARG A 61 13.83 -0.45 0.35
C ARG A 61 14.23 -1.91 0.37
N ALA A 62 15.53 -2.15 0.50
CA ALA A 62 16.09 -3.48 0.69
C ALA A 62 15.65 -4.11 2.01
N ALA A 63 15.92 -5.41 2.16
CA ALA A 63 15.55 -6.18 3.33
C ALA A 63 16.03 -5.54 4.65
N GLY A 64 15.13 -5.41 5.63
CA GLY A 64 15.44 -4.89 6.95
C GLY A 64 14.30 -5.11 7.94
N SER A 65 14.63 -5.14 9.23
CA SER A 65 13.70 -5.50 10.31
C SER A 65 12.42 -4.65 10.34
N ARG A 66 12.47 -3.40 9.87
CA ARG A 66 11.32 -2.48 9.83
C ARG A 66 10.21 -2.96 8.88
N TRP A 67 10.56 -3.42 7.69
CA TRP A 67 9.58 -3.86 6.69
C TRP A 67 9.16 -5.33 6.86
N GLU A 68 9.87 -6.08 7.70
CA GLU A 68 9.50 -7.45 8.08
C GLU A 68 8.38 -7.48 9.13
N LYS A 69 8.32 -6.46 10.01
CA LYS A 69 7.36 -6.39 11.13
C LYS A 69 5.89 -6.20 10.74
N PRO A 70 5.50 -5.30 9.83
CA PRO A 70 4.09 -4.99 9.59
C PRO A 70 3.38 -6.15 8.89
N ILE A 71 2.23 -6.55 9.43
CA ILE A 71 1.33 -7.53 8.80
C ILE A 71 0.13 -6.84 8.14
N ASN A 72 -0.17 -5.62 8.56
CA ASN A 72 -1.16 -4.76 7.92
C ASN A 72 -0.50 -3.45 7.51
N LEU A 73 -0.93 -2.92 6.36
CA LEU A 73 -0.53 -1.60 5.87
C LEU A 73 -1.79 -0.78 5.64
N VAL A 74 -1.77 0.47 6.11
CA VAL A 74 -2.81 1.46 5.84
C VAL A 74 -2.13 2.66 5.19
N ALA A 75 -2.70 3.17 4.11
CA ALA A 75 -2.18 4.32 3.39
C ALA A 75 -3.25 5.40 3.26
N GLU A 76 -2.82 6.64 3.43
CA GLU A 76 -3.63 7.83 3.16
C GLU A 76 -2.79 8.87 2.41
N ARG A 77 -3.45 9.77 1.68
CA ARG A 77 -2.76 10.85 0.98
C ARG A 77 -2.08 11.79 1.99
N CYS A 78 -0.82 12.14 1.73
CA CYS A 78 -0.05 13.11 2.50
C CYS A 78 0.53 14.19 1.58
N GLY A 79 -0.13 15.34 1.49
CA GLY A 79 0.27 16.40 0.57
C GLY A 79 -0.06 16.08 -0.90
N GLN A 80 0.63 16.76 -1.83
CA GLN A 80 0.31 16.65 -3.26
C GLN A 80 0.67 15.28 -3.85
N TYR A 81 1.87 14.78 -3.54
CA TYR A 81 2.53 13.60 -4.13
C TYR A 81 3.00 12.59 -3.08
N GLY A 82 2.57 12.75 -1.83
CA GLY A 82 3.04 11.93 -0.72
C GLY A 82 1.97 10.98 -0.19
N THR A 83 2.43 10.00 0.56
CA THR A 83 1.64 8.99 1.24
C THR A 83 2.00 8.96 2.71
N LEU A 84 1.00 9.03 3.59
CA LEU A 84 1.15 8.63 4.97
C LEU A 84 0.90 7.12 5.03
N LEU A 85 1.94 6.36 5.36
CA LEU A 85 1.87 4.91 5.49
C LEU A 85 1.96 4.52 6.96
N VAL A 86 1.05 3.66 7.41
CA VAL A 86 1.07 3.06 8.74
C VAL A 86 1.29 1.57 8.61
N GLY A 87 2.37 1.06 9.21
CA GLY A 87 2.64 -0.37 9.32
C GLY A 87 2.25 -0.87 10.71
N ILE A 88 1.27 -1.76 10.79
CA ILE A 88 0.75 -2.31 12.05
C ILE A 88 1.29 -3.73 12.21
N ASP A 89 1.82 -4.02 13.40
CA ASP A 89 2.38 -5.33 13.72
C ASP A 89 1.30 -6.44 13.81
N ARG A 90 1.75 -7.69 14.00
CA ARG A 90 0.86 -8.86 14.08
C ARG A 90 -0.15 -8.78 15.24
N ASN A 91 0.24 -8.13 16.33
CA ASN A 91 -0.52 -8.13 17.56
C ASN A 91 -1.48 -6.93 17.62
N GLY A 92 -1.38 -6.00 16.66
CA GLY A 92 -2.15 -4.76 16.67
C GLY A 92 -1.71 -3.82 17.80
N GLN A 93 -0.56 -4.04 18.42
CA GLN A 93 -0.14 -3.30 19.62
C GLN A 93 0.89 -2.21 19.31
N ASN A 94 1.54 -2.30 18.16
CA ASN A 94 2.51 -1.32 17.70
C ASN A 94 2.20 -0.92 16.27
N ALA A 95 2.28 0.37 15.99
CA ALA A 95 2.29 0.90 14.65
C ALA A 95 3.44 1.87 14.43
N GLU A 96 4.05 1.78 13.25
CA GLU A 96 5.08 2.70 12.80
C GLU A 96 4.54 3.56 11.66
N MET A 97 4.67 4.88 11.79
CA MET A 97 4.17 5.85 10.81
C MET A 97 5.30 6.42 9.95
N PHE A 98 5.05 6.47 8.64
CA PHE A 98 5.99 6.96 7.64
C PHE A 98 5.35 8.00 6.73
N ALA A 99 6.05 9.12 6.51
CA ALA A 99 5.78 9.99 5.38
C ALA A 99 6.64 9.54 4.19
N ILE A 100 5.97 9.08 3.13
CA ILE A 100 6.59 8.59 1.91
C ILE A 100 6.36 9.63 0.81
N GLY A 101 7.41 10.05 0.13
CA GLY A 101 7.30 10.94 -1.04
C GLY A 101 6.89 10.19 -2.31
N HIS A 102 7.00 10.86 -3.46
CA HIS A 102 6.76 10.24 -4.77
C HIS A 102 7.56 8.93 -4.89
N VAL A 103 6.88 7.82 -5.18
CA VAL A 103 7.53 6.51 -5.23
C VAL A 103 8.31 6.34 -6.54
N ASN A 104 9.63 6.29 -6.45
CA ASN A 104 10.54 6.21 -7.60
C ASN A 104 11.66 5.17 -7.40
N GLY A 105 11.33 4.06 -6.72
CA GLY A 105 12.28 3.00 -6.40
C GLY A 105 13.15 3.36 -5.20
N THR A 106 14.44 3.05 -5.24
CA THR A 106 15.36 3.28 -4.10
C THR A 106 15.58 4.76 -3.78
N ALA A 107 15.31 5.65 -4.72
CA ALA A 107 15.35 7.10 -4.51
C ALA A 107 14.14 7.66 -3.73
N THR A 108 13.16 6.81 -3.38
CA THR A 108 11.93 7.26 -2.72
C THR A 108 12.31 7.82 -1.35
N VAL A 109 11.87 9.04 -1.04
CA VAL A 109 12.09 9.61 0.31
C VAL A 109 11.12 8.95 1.28
N ILE A 110 11.63 8.50 2.43
CA ILE A 110 10.84 7.93 3.52
C ILE A 110 11.31 8.58 4.81
N ASN A 111 10.43 9.36 5.43
CA ASN A 111 10.65 9.98 6.73
C ASN A 111 9.85 9.22 7.78
N GLU A 112 10.54 8.79 8.84
CA GLU A 112 9.91 8.24 10.03
C GLU A 112 9.32 9.39 10.84
N LEU A 113 8.03 9.29 11.20
CA LEU A 113 7.34 10.36 11.93
C LEU A 113 7.32 10.09 13.43
N HIS A 114 6.72 8.96 13.85
CA HIS A 114 6.75 8.50 15.24
C HIS A 114 6.20 7.06 15.34
N TRP A 115 6.51 6.41 16.46
CA TRP A 115 5.86 5.17 16.88
C TRP A 115 4.54 5.52 17.57
N VAL A 116 3.46 4.84 17.19
CA VAL A 116 2.18 5.01 17.87
C VAL A 116 2.00 3.81 18.79
N ASP A 117 2.23 4.05 20.07
CA ASP A 117 1.88 3.12 21.14
C ASP A 117 0.36 3.22 21.36
N ALA A 118 -0.39 2.47 20.56
CA ALA A 118 -1.84 2.37 20.66
C ALA A 118 -2.29 0.95 20.33
N GLU A 119 -3.45 0.58 20.88
CA GLU A 119 -4.10 -0.68 20.55
C GLU A 119 -4.96 -0.50 19.30
N PHE A 120 -4.52 -1.13 18.20
CA PHE A 120 -5.23 -1.24 16.93
C PHE A 120 -6.03 -2.55 16.91
N ALA A 121 -6.97 -2.69 17.86
CA ALA A 121 -7.81 -3.88 18.01
C ALA A 121 -8.89 -4.00 16.93
N ASP A 122 -9.19 -2.90 16.22
CA ASP A 122 -10.09 -2.94 15.08
C ASP A 122 -9.48 -3.85 14.01
N PRO A 123 -10.21 -4.86 13.53
CA PRO A 123 -9.67 -5.70 12.49
C PRO A 123 -9.42 -4.81 11.27
N ALA A 124 -8.17 -4.78 10.80
CA ALA A 124 -7.71 -3.95 9.69
C ALA A 124 -8.37 -4.42 8.39
N TYR A 125 -9.65 -4.12 8.23
CA TYR A 125 -10.41 -4.37 7.04
C TYR A 125 -10.72 -3.01 6.43
N PHE A 126 -10.17 -2.82 5.24
CA PHE A 126 -10.49 -1.79 4.25
C PHE A 126 -10.34 -0.31 4.67
N ARG A 127 -10.04 0.50 3.65
CA ARG A 127 -10.07 1.97 3.71
C ARG A 127 -11.53 2.41 3.85
N MET A 128 -11.89 3.02 4.98
CA MET A 128 -13.14 3.79 5.06
C MET A 128 -12.93 5.13 4.35
N THR A 129 -13.40 5.24 3.10
CA THR A 129 -13.60 6.56 2.50
C THR A 129 -14.94 7.07 2.99
N GLY A 130 -14.94 8.15 3.78
CA GLY A 130 -16.18 8.69 4.34
C GLY A 130 -17.21 9.09 3.27
N ARG A 131 -16.74 9.41 2.05
CA ARG A 131 -17.54 9.79 0.87
C ARG A 131 -16.79 9.52 -0.44
N PRO A 132 -17.17 8.50 -1.24
CA PRO A 132 -16.51 8.15 -2.51
C PRO A 132 -16.51 9.27 -3.57
N ASP A 133 -17.43 10.21 -3.44
CA ASP A 133 -17.65 11.37 -4.32
C ASP A 133 -16.87 12.63 -3.90
N LEU A 134 -16.45 12.73 -2.63
CA LEU A 134 -15.71 13.88 -2.09
C LEU A 134 -14.26 13.56 -1.69
N THR A 135 -13.90 12.28 -1.63
CA THR A 135 -12.53 11.84 -1.36
C THR A 135 -11.89 11.43 -2.69
N PRO A 136 -11.06 12.29 -3.32
CA PRO A 136 -10.43 11.94 -4.59
C PRO A 136 -9.63 10.63 -4.46
N PRO A 137 -9.41 9.89 -5.57
CA PRO A 137 -8.57 8.71 -5.57
C PRO A 137 -7.19 9.05 -4.99
N LEU A 138 -6.58 8.11 -4.26
CA LEU A 138 -5.21 8.28 -3.79
C LEU A 138 -4.33 8.50 -5.03
N ASN A 139 -3.31 9.35 -4.96
CA ASN A 139 -2.35 9.59 -6.06
C ASN A 139 -0.95 9.73 -5.46
N GLY A 140 -0.61 8.84 -4.52
CA GLY A 140 0.61 8.77 -3.72
C GLY A 140 1.87 8.43 -4.50
N GLU A 141 1.98 8.99 -5.69
CA GLU A 141 3.15 9.10 -6.53
C GLU A 141 3.18 10.53 -7.07
#